data_AF-A0A7S2RI82-F1
#
_entry.id   AF-A0A7S2RI82-F1
#
_cell.length_a   1.000
_cell.length_b   1.000
_cell.length_c   1.000
_cell.angle_alpha   90.00
_cell.angle_beta   90.00
_cell.angle_gamma   90.00
#
_symmetry.space_group_name_H-M   'P 1'
#
loop_
_entity.id
_entity.type
_entity.pdbx_description
1 polymer ?
#
loop_
_entity_poly.entity_id
_entity_poly.type
_entity_poly.pdbx_seq_one_letter_code
_entity_poly.pdbx_strand_id
1 'polypeptide(L)'
;KISLVGDESIVQSGRHRPDGKYKFLGASVIDREESSIVYFLPSGAERILQYEIPSLNLCQIGPNLRDENIEPMLQNKWQNGFTSDIDGAVYAVPQNGKRVLRIHPGNNVNTNNAD
;
A
#
# COMPACT_ATOMS: atom_id res chain seq x y z
N LYS A 1 24.98 0.99 7.45
CA LYS A 1 24.81 0.13 6.25
C LYS A 1 23.50 0.52 5.60
N ILE A 2 23.43 0.63 4.26
CA ILE A 2 22.21 0.99 3.50
C ILE A 2 21.90 -0.19 2.58
N SER A 3 20.62 -0.55 2.43
CA SER A 3 20.14 -1.57 1.50
C SER A 3 18.83 -1.12 0.83
N LEU A 4 18.61 -1.58 -0.39
CA LEU A 4 17.37 -1.38 -1.13
C LEU A 4 16.57 -2.68 -1.12
N VAL A 5 15.25 -2.59 -1.08
CA VAL A 5 14.34 -3.74 -1.12
C VAL A 5 13.31 -3.51 -2.23
N GLY A 6 13.07 -4.56 -3.03
CA GLY A 6 12.20 -4.51 -4.20
C GLY A 6 12.84 -3.93 -5.45
N ASP A 7 12.06 -3.95 -6.52
CA ASP A 7 12.41 -3.42 -7.84
C ASP A 7 11.15 -2.90 -8.55
N GLU A 8 11.28 -2.56 -9.84
CA GLU A 8 10.19 -2.04 -10.66
C GLU A 8 9.05 -3.03 -10.91
N SER A 9 9.25 -4.33 -10.65
CA SER A 9 8.17 -5.32 -10.71
C SER A 9 7.20 -5.20 -9.54
N ILE A 10 7.64 -4.67 -8.40
CA ILE A 10 6.83 -4.52 -7.18
C ILE A 10 6.49 -3.05 -6.90
N VAL A 11 7.47 -2.14 -7.02
CA VAL A 11 7.31 -0.72 -6.71
C VAL A 11 6.88 0.04 -7.96
N GLN A 12 5.60 -0.09 -8.31
CA GLN A 12 5.05 0.39 -9.59
C GLN A 12 4.27 1.70 -9.47
N SER A 13 4.41 2.56 -10.47
CA SER A 13 3.45 3.65 -10.70
C SER A 13 2.22 3.11 -11.41
N GLY A 14 1.10 3.82 -11.31
CA GLY A 14 -0.07 3.52 -12.13
C GLY A 14 0.23 3.71 -13.62
N ARG A 15 -0.51 2.99 -14.45
CA ARG A 15 -0.33 2.92 -15.92
C ARG A 15 -0.52 4.28 -16.61
N HIS A 16 -1.10 5.26 -15.94
CA HIS A 16 -1.27 6.63 -16.42
C HIS A 16 0.01 7.48 -16.32
N ARG A 17 1.06 7.01 -15.64
CA ARG A 17 2.33 7.72 -15.45
C ARG A 17 3.42 7.11 -16.34
N PRO A 18 3.74 7.71 -17.50
CA PRO A 18 4.87 7.26 -18.31
C PRO A 18 6.23 7.60 -17.68
N ASP A 19 6.27 8.49 -16.68
CA ASP A 19 7.49 8.94 -16.01
C ASP A 19 7.93 8.05 -14.83
N GLY A 20 7.12 7.07 -14.42
CA GLY A 20 7.42 6.17 -13.30
C GLY A 20 7.40 6.83 -11.90
N LYS A 21 6.93 8.08 -11.76
CA LYS A 21 7.06 8.89 -10.53
C LYS A 21 5.78 8.91 -9.69
N TYR A 22 5.91 9.43 -8.45
CA TYR A 22 4.81 9.72 -7.51
C TYR A 22 3.87 8.54 -7.19
N LYS A 23 4.46 7.36 -6.99
CA LYS A 23 3.76 6.09 -6.74
C LYS A 23 2.99 6.13 -5.41
N PHE A 24 3.71 6.37 -4.32
CA PHE A 24 3.19 6.38 -2.96
C PHE A 24 3.52 7.72 -2.31
N LEU A 25 2.63 8.21 -1.44
CA LEU A 25 2.86 9.43 -0.67
C LEU A 25 2.51 9.16 0.79
N GLY A 26 3.55 8.95 1.61
CA GLY A 26 3.43 8.61 3.02
C GLY A 26 3.20 7.11 3.26
N ALA A 27 3.23 6.76 4.54
CA ALA A 27 3.05 5.40 5.01
C ALA A 27 2.54 5.41 6.45
N SER A 28 1.98 4.29 6.89
CA SER A 28 1.63 4.06 8.29
C SER A 28 2.13 2.68 8.72
N VAL A 29 2.38 2.53 10.01
CA VAL A 29 2.91 1.30 10.59
C VAL A 29 1.90 0.69 11.55
N ILE A 30 1.78 -0.63 11.50
CA ILE A 30 1.13 -1.44 12.53
C ILE A 30 2.24 -2.25 13.20
N ASP A 31 2.43 -2.03 14.49
CA ASP A 31 3.36 -2.81 15.31
C ASP A 31 2.65 -4.05 15.87
N ARG A 32 3.36 -5.17 15.85
CA ARG A 32 2.99 -6.45 16.46
C ARG A 32 4.10 -6.85 17.43
N GLU A 33 3.87 -7.90 18.20
CA GLU A 33 4.83 -8.36 19.22
C GLU A 33 6.21 -8.69 18.63
N GLU A 34 6.26 -9.36 17.48
CA GLU A 34 7.51 -9.82 16.84
C GLU A 34 7.78 -9.21 15.46
N SER A 35 6.87 -8.38 14.94
CA SER A 35 7.00 -7.78 13.61
C SER A 35 6.31 -6.43 13.48
N SER A 36 6.71 -5.64 12.50
CA SER A 36 6.01 -4.42 12.11
C SER A 36 5.62 -4.52 10.63
N ILE A 37 4.42 -4.05 10.31
CA ILE A 37 3.97 -3.94 8.92
C ILE A 37 3.83 -2.47 8.55
N VAL A 38 4.57 -2.06 7.52
CA VAL A 38 4.48 -0.73 6.92
C VAL A 38 3.59 -0.80 5.69
N TYR A 39 2.59 0.08 5.63
CA TYR A 39 1.70 0.25 4.47
C TYR A 39 2.03 1.57 3.78
N PHE A 40 2.52 1.52 2.55
CA PHE A 40 2.73 2.70 1.73
C PHE A 40 1.45 3.05 0.98
N LEU A 41 1.07 4.33 1.05
CA LEU A 41 -0.26 4.75 0.67
C LEU A 41 -0.29 5.23 -0.79
N PRO A 42 -1.17 4.68 -1.64
CA PRO A 42 -1.09 4.86 -3.08
C PRO A 42 -1.53 6.27 -3.49
N SER A 43 -0.61 7.06 -4.03
CA SER A 43 -0.94 8.35 -4.64
C SER A 43 -1.22 8.17 -6.13
N GLY A 44 -0.19 7.77 -6.88
CA GLY A 44 -0.26 7.39 -8.30
C GLY A 44 -0.21 5.88 -8.53
N ALA A 45 0.12 5.07 -7.52
CA ALA A 45 0.10 3.61 -7.62
C ALA A 45 -1.35 3.08 -7.75
N GLU A 46 -1.47 1.88 -8.33
CA GLU A 46 -2.75 1.18 -8.52
C GLU A 46 -2.97 0.06 -7.49
N ARG A 47 -2.00 -0.17 -6.60
CA ARG A 47 -2.12 -1.10 -5.47
C ARG A 47 -1.47 -0.48 -4.24
N ILE A 48 -1.79 -1.02 -3.07
CA ILE A 48 -1.11 -0.70 -1.82
C ILE A 48 0.18 -1.52 -1.76
N LEU A 49 1.25 -0.95 -1.21
CA LEU A 49 2.49 -1.68 -0.97
C LEU A 49 2.60 -1.97 0.53
N GLN A 50 2.85 -3.23 0.86
CA GLN A 50 3.04 -3.73 2.22
C GLN A 50 4.49 -4.16 2.38
N TYR A 51 5.09 -3.79 3.51
CA TYR A 51 6.44 -4.20 3.87
C TYR A 51 6.50 -4.72 5.31
N GLU A 52 6.97 -5.95 5.48
CA GLU A 52 7.08 -6.60 6.78
C GLU A 52 8.53 -6.58 7.30
N ILE A 53 8.67 -6.29 8.60
CA ILE A 53 9.93 -6.24 9.33
C ILE A 53 9.86 -7.27 10.46
N PRO A 54 10.89 -8.11 10.70
CA PRO A 54 12.21 -8.11 10.07
C PRO A 54 12.36 -9.03 8.84
N SER A 55 11.29 -9.68 8.37
CA SER A 55 11.35 -10.59 7.21
C SER A 55 11.81 -9.91 5.91
N LEU A 56 11.69 -8.58 5.85
CA LEU A 56 11.96 -7.73 4.68
C LEU A 56 11.12 -8.14 3.46
N ASN A 57 9.95 -8.73 3.70
CA ASN A 57 9.02 -9.10 2.65
C ASN A 57 8.27 -7.86 2.15
N LEU A 58 8.43 -7.55 0.86
CA LEU A 58 7.79 -6.43 0.19
C LEU A 58 6.82 -6.96 -0.87
N CYS A 59 5.54 -6.62 -0.79
CA CYS A 59 4.53 -7.09 -1.73
C CYS A 59 3.45 -6.05 -2.02
N GLN A 60 2.81 -6.17 -3.19
CA GLN A 60 1.58 -5.44 -3.49
C GLN A 60 0.37 -6.18 -2.92
N ILE A 61 -0.55 -5.47 -2.29
CA ILE A 61 -1.75 -6.07 -1.67
C ILE A 61 -3.04 -5.39 -2.16
N GLY A 62 -4.16 -6.07 -1.90
CA GLY A 62 -5.50 -5.61 -2.27
C GLY A 62 -5.77 -5.71 -3.77
N PRO A 63 -6.98 -5.35 -4.23
CA PRO A 63 -7.30 -5.30 -5.65
C PRO A 63 -6.48 -4.26 -6.41
N ASN A 64 -6.44 -4.36 -7.74
CA ASN A 64 -5.99 -3.23 -8.56
C ASN A 64 -7.07 -2.13 -8.49
N LEU A 65 -6.73 -1.00 -7.85
CA LEU A 65 -7.63 0.11 -7.56
C LEU A 65 -8.23 0.74 -8.82
N ARG A 66 -7.52 0.67 -9.95
CA ARG A 66 -8.00 1.17 -11.25
C ARG A 66 -8.93 0.17 -11.91
N ASP A 67 -8.51 -1.09 -12.01
CA ASP A 67 -9.30 -2.12 -12.70
C ASP A 67 -10.65 -2.35 -12.01
N GLU A 68 -10.65 -2.31 -10.66
CA GLU A 68 -11.87 -2.42 -9.85
C GLU A 68 -12.63 -1.08 -9.68
N ASN A 69 -12.20 0.00 -10.34
CA ASN A 69 -12.82 1.33 -10.27
C ASN A 69 -13.06 1.82 -8.82
N ILE A 70 -12.13 1.49 -7.90
CA ILE A 70 -12.23 1.79 -6.46
C ILE A 70 -12.14 3.28 -6.17
N GLU A 71 -11.52 4.07 -7.05
CA GLU A 71 -11.45 5.53 -6.97
C GLU A 71 -11.37 6.12 -8.39
N PRO A 72 -12.24 7.07 -8.77
CA PRO A 72 -12.20 7.68 -10.11
C PRO A 72 -10.90 8.44 -10.40
N MET A 73 -10.24 8.98 -9.38
CA MET A 73 -8.96 9.67 -9.55
C MET A 73 -7.84 8.67 -9.77
N LEU A 74 -6.98 8.89 -10.77
CA LEU A 74 -5.84 8.00 -11.03
C LEU A 74 -4.58 8.40 -10.25
N GLN A 75 -4.43 9.68 -9.90
CA GLN A 75 -3.24 10.26 -9.27
C GLN A 75 -3.58 11.16 -8.10
N ASN A 76 -2.61 11.32 -7.18
CA ASN A 76 -2.77 12.13 -5.96
C ASN A 76 -4.06 11.78 -5.20
N LYS A 77 -4.41 10.49 -5.18
CA LYS A 77 -5.65 10.01 -4.55
C LYS A 77 -5.60 10.28 -3.04
N TRP A 78 -4.55 9.80 -2.39
CA TRP A 78 -4.30 9.94 -0.96
C TRP A 78 -2.88 10.45 -0.68
N GLN A 79 -2.70 11.08 0.49
CA GLN A 79 -1.43 11.60 0.98
C GLN A 79 -1.27 11.37 2.48
N ASN A 80 -0.32 10.55 2.88
CA ASN A 80 -0.10 10.15 4.27
C ASN A 80 -1.30 9.39 4.87
N GLY A 81 -1.15 8.92 6.09
CA GLY A 81 -2.17 8.16 6.80
C GLY A 81 -1.80 7.90 8.24
N PHE A 82 -2.71 7.26 8.95
CA PHE A 82 -2.53 6.89 10.35
C PHE A 82 -3.11 5.51 10.63
N THR A 83 -2.57 4.89 11.67
CA THR A 83 -3.08 3.64 12.23
C THR A 83 -4.06 3.96 13.35
N SER A 84 -5.16 3.22 13.41
CA SER A 84 -6.17 3.35 14.46
C SER A 84 -6.05 2.21 15.46
N ASP A 85 -5.84 2.54 16.73
CA ASP A 85 -5.80 1.57 17.82
C ASP A 85 -7.19 1.01 18.18
N ILE A 86 -8.26 1.61 17.65
CA ILE A 86 -9.65 1.21 17.91
C ILE A 86 -10.03 -0.04 17.10
N ASP A 87 -9.62 -0.09 15.83
CA ASP A 87 -10.01 -1.14 14.88
C ASP A 87 -8.81 -1.78 14.15
N GLY A 88 -7.59 -1.38 14.49
CA GLY A 88 -6.35 -1.90 13.92
C GLY A 88 -6.17 -1.60 12.44
N ALA A 89 -6.94 -0.68 11.85
CA ALA A 89 -6.87 -0.37 10.43
C ALA A 89 -5.94 0.81 10.13
N VAL A 90 -5.41 0.84 8.91
CA VAL A 90 -4.70 2.02 8.38
C VAL A 90 -5.66 2.85 7.54
N TYR A 91 -5.65 4.16 7.76
CA TYR A 91 -6.47 5.13 7.05
C TYR A 91 -5.61 6.09 6.24
N ALA A 92 -5.87 6.20 4.95
CA ALA A 92 -5.18 7.16 4.09
C ALA A 92 -5.96 8.48 4.01
N VAL A 93 -5.26 9.62 4.14
CA VAL A 93 -5.89 10.94 4.06
C VAL A 93 -6.21 11.26 2.61
N PRO A 94 -7.48 11.51 2.25
CA PRO A 94 -7.86 11.84 0.88
C PRO A 94 -7.30 13.22 0.50
N GLN A 95 -6.63 13.30 -0.65
CA GLN A 95 -6.19 14.57 -1.23
C GLN A 95 -7.12 14.97 -2.38
N ASN A 96 -7.01 14.31 -3.55
CA ASN A 96 -8.00 14.43 -4.62
C ASN A 96 -9.05 13.32 -4.59
N GLY A 97 -8.78 12.22 -3.88
CA GLY A 97 -9.67 11.06 -3.77
C GLY A 97 -11.04 11.45 -3.21
N LYS A 98 -12.10 10.81 -3.70
CA LYS A 98 -13.48 11.03 -3.26
C LYS A 98 -13.87 10.17 -2.07
N ARG A 99 -13.04 9.21 -1.70
CA ARG A 99 -13.27 8.26 -0.60
C ARG A 99 -12.08 8.18 0.34
N VAL A 100 -12.33 7.87 1.59
CA VAL A 100 -11.29 7.47 2.56
C VAL A 100 -10.89 6.02 2.25
N LEU A 101 -9.59 5.77 2.08
CA LEU A 101 -9.09 4.40 1.97
C LEU A 101 -8.83 3.86 3.37
N ARG A 102 -9.50 2.76 3.70
CA ARG A 102 -9.29 1.97 4.92
C ARG A 102 -8.66 0.64 4.55
N ILE A 103 -7.53 0.31 5.16
CA ILE A 103 -6.80 -0.92 4.92
C ILE A 103 -6.89 -1.75 6.20
N HIS A 104 -7.55 -2.90 6.10
CA HIS A 104 -7.57 -3.89 7.16
C HIS A 104 -6.31 -4.76 7.06
N PRO A 105 -5.49 -4.88 8.12
CA PRO A 105 -4.43 -5.86 8.13
C PRO A 105 -5.04 -7.25 8.02
N GLY A 106 -4.71 -7.97 6.95
CA GLY A 106 -5.03 -9.39 6.84
C GLY A 106 -4.09 -10.23 7.71
N ASN A 107 -4.55 -11.44 8.06
CA ASN A 107 -3.61 -12.51 8.32
C ASN A 107 -3.00 -12.88 6.97
N ASN A 108 -1.68 -12.79 6.81
CA ASN A 108 -0.98 -13.28 5.63
C ASN A 108 -1.18 -14.81 5.56
N VAL A 109 -2.31 -15.26 5.02
CA VAL A 109 -2.44 -16.65 4.59
C VAL A 109 -1.73 -16.71 3.24
N ASN A 110 -0.49 -17.20 3.25
CA ASN A 110 0.21 -17.61 2.04
C ASN A 110 -0.67 -18.63 1.30
N THR A 111 -1.50 -18.18 0.37
CA THR A 111 -2.22 -19.08 -0.54
C THR A 111 -1.31 -19.37 -1.72
N ASN A 112 -0.26 -20.15 -1.46
CA ASN A 112 0.26 -21.05 -2.48
C ASN A 112 -0.72 -22.22 -2.57
N ASN A 113 -1.88 -21.99 -3.19
CA ASN A 113 -2.72 -23.10 -3.65
C ASN A 113 -2.35 -23.38 -5.10
N ALA A 114 -1.35 -24.23 -5.26
CA ALA A 114 -1.35 -25.18 -6.35
C ALA A 114 -2.38 -26.25 -5.99
N ASP A 115 -3.50 -26.25 -6.71
CA ASP A 115 -4.34 -27.41 -7.02
C ASP A 115 -4.86 -27.22 -8.45
#